data_AF-A0A511MDX9-F1
#
_entry.id   AF-A0A511MDX9-F1
#
_cell.length_a   1.000
_cell.length_b   1.000
_cell.length_c   1.000
_cell.angle_alpha   90.00
_cell.angle_beta   90.00
_cell.angle_gamma   90.00
#
_symmetry.space_group_name_H-M   'P 1'
#
loop_
_entity.id
_entity.type
_entity.pdbx_description
1 polymer ?
#
loop_
_entity_poly.entity_id
_entity_poly.type
_entity_poly.pdbx_seq_one_letter_code
_entity_poly.pdbx_strand_id
1 'polypeptide(L)'
;MSLRTMIRRGGIGLAVLVAALYTVPTASAEPAYPTVSGTNHAVGSTYTITVDVNPYWGVGGIVSFEDNGILIGTAVHEPDIREVSIQWTPKTAGQHGLMAYEETGHGGAAYRSWGPNYIEVAQACPA
;
A
#
# COMPACT_ATOMS: atom_id res chain seq x y z
N MET A 1 23.28 76.23 -2.36
CA MET A 1 22.12 77.01 -1.89
C MET A 1 21.30 76.09 -0.98
N SER A 2 21.26 76.37 0.33
CA SER A 2 20.58 75.56 1.35
C SER A 2 19.09 75.88 1.43
N LEU A 3 18.22 74.86 1.64
CA LEU A 3 17.06 74.88 2.57
C LEU A 3 16.42 73.47 2.63
N ARG A 4 16.66 72.68 3.70
CA ARG A 4 15.83 72.47 4.90
C ARG A 4 14.36 72.11 4.63
N THR A 5 13.90 70.93 5.08
CA THR A 5 13.07 70.76 6.30
C THR A 5 12.53 69.32 6.42
N MET A 6 12.60 68.82 7.66
CA MET A 6 12.11 67.57 8.26
C MET A 6 10.61 67.29 8.01
N ILE A 7 10.19 66.01 8.04
CA ILE A 7 8.99 65.53 8.76
C ILE A 7 9.10 63.99 8.95
N ARG A 8 9.11 63.57 10.22
CA ARG A 8 8.90 62.18 10.70
C ARG A 8 7.44 61.76 10.47
N ARG A 9 7.22 60.51 10.05
CA ARG A 9 5.99 59.69 10.20
C ARG A 9 6.35 58.30 9.66
N GLY A 10 6.54 57.25 10.47
CA GLY A 10 5.53 56.68 11.35
C GLY A 10 4.54 55.89 10.49
N GLY A 11 4.80 54.61 10.25
CA GLY A 11 3.94 53.76 9.44
C GLY A 11 4.48 52.33 9.35
N ILE A 12 3.94 51.46 10.20
CA ILE A 12 4.17 50.03 10.24
C ILE A 12 3.67 49.46 8.90
N GLY A 13 4.58 49.04 8.02
CA GLY A 13 4.21 48.38 6.78
C GLY A 13 3.78 46.94 7.08
N LEU A 14 2.49 46.66 6.90
CA LEU A 14 1.93 45.31 6.97
C LEU A 14 2.67 44.38 5.99
N ALA A 15 3.32 43.35 6.52
CA ALA A 15 3.77 42.22 5.72
C ALA A 15 2.55 41.36 5.35
N VAL A 16 2.09 41.45 4.11
CA VAL A 16 1.08 40.53 3.58
C VAL A 16 1.81 39.25 3.18
N LEU A 17 1.70 38.20 3.99
CA LEU A 17 2.16 36.86 3.66
C LEU A 17 1.10 36.19 2.74
N VAL A 18 1.34 36.16 1.44
CA VAL A 18 0.50 35.40 0.52
C VAL A 18 0.92 33.93 0.62
N ALA A 19 0.17 33.15 1.40
CA ALA A 19 0.32 31.70 1.43
C ALA A 19 -0.23 31.12 0.12
N ALA A 20 0.67 30.70 -0.78
CA ALA A 20 0.29 29.88 -1.92
C ALA A 20 -0.22 28.52 -1.39
N LEU A 21 -1.54 28.34 -1.40
CA LEU A 21 -2.16 27.04 -1.15
C LEU A 21 -1.86 26.14 -2.34
N TYR A 22 -0.78 25.37 -2.25
CA TYR A 22 -0.61 24.20 -3.11
C TYR A 22 -1.67 23.18 -2.71
N THR A 23 -2.74 23.07 -3.49
CA THR A 23 -3.62 21.89 -3.42
C THR A 23 -2.83 20.72 -3.95
N VAL A 24 -2.19 19.96 -3.05
CA VAL A 24 -1.57 18.70 -3.42
C VAL A 24 -2.70 17.78 -3.87
N PRO A 25 -2.64 17.19 -5.09
CA PRO A 25 -3.57 16.15 -5.46
C PRO A 25 -3.45 15.04 -4.42
N THR A 26 -4.53 14.77 -3.69
CA THR A 26 -4.60 13.58 -2.83
C THR A 26 -4.56 12.39 -3.77
N ALA A 27 -3.41 11.74 -3.89
CA ALA A 27 -3.31 10.45 -4.53
C ALA A 27 -4.30 9.51 -3.82
N SER A 28 -5.35 9.11 -4.51
CA SER A 28 -6.21 8.01 -4.09
C SER A 28 -5.37 6.75 -4.18
N ALA A 29 -4.68 6.39 -3.09
CA ALA A 29 -3.96 5.14 -3.00
C ALA A 29 -4.97 4.00 -2.94
N GLU A 30 -5.14 3.28 -4.04
CA GLU A 30 -5.76 1.94 -4.03
C GLU A 30 -5.03 1.08 -2.99
N PRO A 31 -5.67 0.08 -2.34
CA PRO A 31 -5.01 -0.75 -1.34
C PRO A 31 -3.78 -1.42 -1.94
N ALA A 32 -2.61 -0.86 -1.68
CA ALA A 32 -1.37 -1.24 -2.35
C ALA A 32 -0.73 -2.49 -1.71
N TYR A 33 -1.45 -3.20 -0.84
CA TYR A 33 -0.90 -4.26 -0.01
C TYR A 33 -1.92 -5.40 0.24
N PRO A 34 -1.47 -6.66 0.31
CA PRO A 34 -2.34 -7.79 0.66
C PRO A 34 -2.89 -7.61 2.07
N THR A 35 -4.15 -7.94 2.29
CA THR A 35 -4.79 -7.97 3.61
C THR A 35 -4.82 -9.39 4.14
N VAL A 36 -4.77 -9.55 5.47
CA VAL A 36 -4.83 -10.86 6.12
C VAL A 36 -6.01 -10.88 7.06
N SER A 37 -6.83 -11.94 7.01
CA SER A 37 -7.96 -12.08 7.91
C SER A 37 -7.52 -12.25 9.37
N GLY A 38 -8.38 -11.79 10.28
CA GLY A 38 -8.17 -11.93 11.71
C GLY A 38 -7.08 -11.03 12.28
N THR A 39 -6.77 -11.27 13.55
CA THR A 39 -5.78 -10.55 14.36
C THR A 39 -5.07 -11.57 15.26
N ASN A 40 -3.92 -11.20 15.85
CA ASN A 40 -3.12 -12.10 16.69
C ASN A 40 -2.74 -13.38 15.93
N HIS A 41 -2.07 -13.20 14.80
CA HIS A 41 -1.66 -14.30 13.93
C HIS A 41 -0.71 -15.26 14.67
N ALA A 42 -0.87 -16.55 14.46
CA ALA A 42 -0.11 -17.59 15.14
C ALA A 42 0.25 -18.73 14.17
N VAL A 43 1.42 -19.33 14.40
CA VAL A 43 1.90 -20.50 13.65
C VAL A 43 0.84 -21.61 13.63
N GLY A 44 0.66 -22.24 12.47
CA GLY A 44 -0.24 -23.39 12.31
C GLY A 44 -1.74 -23.05 12.24
N SER A 45 -2.13 -21.79 12.44
CA SER A 45 -3.49 -21.32 12.18
C SER A 45 -3.65 -20.91 10.72
N THR A 46 -4.83 -21.13 10.14
CA THR A 46 -5.09 -20.78 8.73
C THR A 46 -5.80 -19.43 8.64
N TYR A 47 -5.28 -18.56 7.76
CA TYR A 47 -5.77 -17.23 7.48
C TYR A 47 -6.07 -17.09 5.99
N THR A 48 -6.90 -16.10 5.66
CA THR A 48 -7.18 -15.73 4.27
C THR A 48 -6.40 -14.48 3.93
N ILE A 49 -5.59 -14.55 2.89
CA ILE A 49 -4.93 -13.37 2.32
C ILE A 49 -5.79 -12.89 1.15
N THR A 50 -6.12 -11.61 1.10
CA THR A 50 -6.93 -11.00 0.04
C THR A 50 -6.22 -9.79 -0.55
N VAL A 51 -6.26 -9.67 -1.88
CA VAL A 51 -5.75 -8.51 -2.62
C VAL A 51 -6.81 -7.98 -3.57
N ASP A 52 -6.91 -6.65 -3.67
CA ASP A 52 -7.76 -5.97 -4.65
C ASP A 52 -6.96 -5.81 -5.95
N VAL A 53 -7.35 -6.57 -6.97
CA VAL A 53 -6.63 -6.63 -8.25
C VAL A 53 -7.05 -5.55 -9.23
N ASN A 54 -8.12 -4.80 -8.94
CA ASN A 54 -8.83 -3.85 -9.80
C ASN A 54 -8.85 -4.25 -11.30
N PRO A 55 -10.01 -4.66 -11.86
CA PRO A 55 -10.15 -5.22 -13.21
C PRO A 55 -9.94 -4.22 -14.37
N TYR A 56 -9.04 -3.25 -14.23
CA TYR A 56 -8.80 -2.14 -15.14
C TYR A 56 -8.52 -2.56 -16.60
N TRP A 57 -8.08 -3.80 -16.84
CA TRP A 57 -7.70 -4.28 -18.18
C TRP A 57 -8.58 -5.41 -18.72
N GLY A 58 -9.53 -5.95 -17.94
CA GLY A 58 -10.49 -6.95 -18.40
C GLY A 58 -9.90 -8.24 -19.01
N VAL A 59 -8.63 -8.56 -18.72
CA VAL A 59 -7.92 -9.71 -19.33
C VAL A 59 -7.81 -10.93 -18.43
N GLY A 60 -8.17 -10.81 -17.14
CA GLY A 60 -7.92 -11.87 -16.17
C GLY A 60 -6.42 -12.20 -16.05
N GLY A 61 -6.07 -13.04 -15.09
CA GLY A 61 -4.66 -13.34 -14.85
C GLY A 61 -4.42 -14.23 -13.65
N ILE A 62 -3.14 -14.50 -13.39
CA ILE A 62 -2.70 -15.28 -12.24
C ILE A 62 -2.04 -14.32 -11.26
N VAL A 63 -2.54 -14.33 -10.02
CA VAL A 63 -1.92 -13.68 -8.88
C VAL A 63 -1.16 -14.71 -8.09
N SER A 64 0.13 -14.47 -7.89
CA SER A 64 0.97 -15.26 -7.00
C SER A 64 1.17 -14.51 -5.69
N PHE A 65 1.18 -15.26 -4.59
CA PHE A 65 1.35 -14.72 -3.24
C PHE A 65 2.60 -15.28 -2.61
N GLU A 66 3.34 -14.42 -1.93
CA GLU A 66 4.60 -14.72 -1.27
C GLU A 66 4.57 -14.33 0.21
N ASP A 67 5.31 -15.09 1.00
CA ASP A 67 5.62 -14.84 2.40
C ASP A 67 7.14 -14.83 2.56
N ASN A 68 7.72 -13.66 2.85
CA ASN A 68 9.17 -13.45 2.96
C ASN A 68 9.93 -13.95 1.71
N GLY A 69 9.35 -13.75 0.52
CA GLY A 69 9.92 -14.17 -0.77
C GLY A 69 9.73 -15.66 -1.10
N ILE A 70 8.95 -16.40 -0.31
CA ILE A 70 8.60 -17.80 -0.57
C ILE A 70 7.17 -17.85 -1.11
N LEU A 71 6.97 -18.45 -2.29
CA LEU A 71 5.64 -18.66 -2.87
C LEU A 71 4.78 -19.51 -1.92
N ILE A 72 3.64 -18.95 -1.49
CA ILE A 72 2.67 -19.59 -0.60
C ILE A 72 1.40 -20.02 -1.32
N GLY A 73 1.14 -19.49 -2.52
CA GLY A 73 0.01 -19.91 -3.34
C GLY A 73 -0.20 -19.03 -4.56
N THR A 74 -1.09 -19.47 -5.42
CA THR A 74 -1.55 -18.71 -6.58
C THR A 74 -3.07 -18.74 -6.65
N ALA A 75 -3.65 -17.73 -7.28
CA ALA A 75 -5.07 -17.68 -7.56
C ALA A 75 -5.30 -17.05 -8.93
N VAL A 76 -6.21 -17.67 -9.69
CA VAL A 76 -6.65 -17.14 -10.99
C VAL A 76 -7.80 -16.18 -10.73
N HIS A 77 -7.81 -15.05 -11.40
CA HIS A 77 -8.93 -14.13 -11.41
C HIS A 77 -9.45 -13.94 -12.82
N GLU A 78 -10.77 -13.92 -12.94
CA GLU A 78 -11.47 -13.62 -14.17
C GLU A 78 -11.53 -12.10 -14.38
N PRO A 79 -11.74 -11.62 -15.61
CA PRO A 79 -11.83 -10.20 -15.96
C PRO A 79 -12.70 -9.33 -15.06
N ASP A 80 -13.76 -9.91 -14.49
CA ASP A 80 -14.78 -9.18 -13.70
C ASP A 80 -14.56 -9.29 -12.18
N ILE A 81 -13.51 -9.99 -11.75
CA ILE A 81 -13.19 -10.20 -10.34
C ILE A 81 -12.29 -9.07 -9.84
N ARG A 82 -12.72 -8.43 -8.75
CA ARG A 82 -11.98 -7.34 -8.11
C ARG A 82 -11.08 -7.82 -6.97
N GLU A 83 -11.44 -8.90 -6.31
CA GLU A 83 -10.69 -9.41 -5.16
C GLU A 83 -10.25 -10.86 -5.39
N VAL A 84 -9.02 -11.14 -5.01
CA VAL A 84 -8.41 -12.46 -5.16
C VAL A 84 -7.85 -12.89 -3.82
N SER A 85 -8.08 -14.14 -3.45
CA SER A 85 -7.68 -14.63 -2.14
C SER A 85 -7.10 -16.04 -2.14
N ILE A 86 -6.21 -16.30 -1.19
CA ILE A 86 -5.68 -17.65 -0.89
C ILE A 86 -5.79 -17.95 0.61
N GLN A 87 -5.73 -19.24 0.95
CA GLN A 87 -5.51 -19.68 2.33
C GLN A 87 -4.01 -19.74 2.61
N TRP A 88 -3.58 -19.20 3.74
CA TRP A 88 -2.20 -19.15 4.20
C TRP A 88 -2.10 -19.63 5.65
N THR A 89 -1.13 -20.51 5.90
CA THR A 89 -0.83 -21.05 7.24
C THR A 89 0.65 -20.79 7.54
N PRO A 90 1.00 -19.79 8.36
CA PRO A 90 2.40 -19.52 8.70
C PRO A 90 3.03 -20.71 9.42
N LYS A 91 4.26 -21.03 9.00
CA LYS A 91 5.06 -22.14 9.55
C LYS A 91 6.07 -21.69 10.60
N THR A 92 6.38 -20.41 10.64
CA THR A 92 7.37 -19.80 11.52
C THR A 92 6.75 -18.64 12.26
N ALA A 93 7.31 -18.30 13.43
CA ALA A 93 6.94 -17.07 14.13
C ALA A 93 7.90 -15.94 13.77
N GLY A 94 7.51 -14.72 14.10
CA GLY A 94 8.22 -13.49 13.81
C GLY A 94 7.50 -12.65 12.76
N GLN A 95 8.25 -11.76 12.13
CA GLN A 95 7.72 -10.88 11.10
C GLN A 95 7.60 -11.59 9.75
N HIS A 96 6.43 -11.48 9.13
CA HIS A 96 6.12 -11.99 7.80
C HIS A 96 5.79 -10.83 6.86
N GLY A 97 6.60 -10.67 5.81
CA GLY A 97 6.35 -9.72 4.72
C GLY A 97 5.57 -10.40 3.60
N LEU A 98 4.27 -10.11 3.52
CA LEU A 98 3.39 -10.69 2.53
C LEU A 98 3.35 -9.84 1.27
N MET A 99 3.65 -10.46 0.13
CA MET A 99 3.61 -9.82 -1.18
C MET A 99 2.65 -10.58 -2.10
N ALA A 100 2.08 -9.89 -3.07
CA ALA A 100 1.38 -10.50 -4.18
C ALA A 100 1.83 -9.86 -5.49
N TYR A 101 1.83 -10.64 -6.57
CA TYR A 101 2.22 -10.15 -7.90
C TYR A 101 1.34 -10.80 -8.97
N GLU A 102 1.01 -10.01 -9.96
CA GLU A 102 0.18 -10.42 -11.08
C GLU A 102 1.07 -10.67 -12.29
N GLU A 103 1.01 -11.89 -12.82
CA GLU A 103 1.73 -12.27 -14.04
C GLU A 103 0.77 -12.24 -15.22
N THR A 104 1.11 -11.50 -16.30
CA THR A 104 0.30 -11.56 -17.52
C THR A 104 0.59 -12.86 -18.24
N GLY A 105 -0.47 -13.60 -18.56
CA GLY A 105 -0.40 -14.81 -19.36
C GLY A 105 -0.06 -14.56 -20.83
N HIS A 106 1.06 -13.90 -21.16
CA HIS A 106 1.67 -13.82 -22.50
C HIS A 106 3.16 -13.38 -22.42
N GLY A 107 3.99 -14.07 -21.62
CA GLY A 107 5.45 -14.02 -21.83
C GLY A 107 6.31 -13.18 -20.88
N GLY A 108 5.98 -13.10 -19.59
CA GLY A 108 7.04 -13.19 -18.57
C GLY A 108 7.50 -11.93 -17.81
N ALA A 109 6.65 -10.93 -17.59
CA ALA A 109 6.92 -9.88 -16.59
C ALA A 109 5.70 -9.67 -15.68
N ALA A 110 5.93 -9.53 -14.37
CA ALA A 110 4.89 -9.09 -13.43
C ALA A 110 4.49 -7.65 -13.75
N TYR A 111 3.21 -7.38 -13.97
CA TYR A 111 2.72 -6.04 -14.34
C TYR A 111 2.18 -5.26 -13.15
N ARG A 112 1.80 -5.95 -12.08
CA ARG A 112 1.32 -5.39 -10.82
C ARG A 112 1.88 -6.16 -9.64
N SER A 113 2.07 -5.44 -8.55
CA SER A 113 2.53 -5.98 -7.28
C SER A 113 1.83 -5.26 -6.14
N TRP A 114 1.51 -6.01 -5.10
CA TRP A 114 0.94 -5.50 -3.85
C TRP A 114 1.83 -5.91 -2.69
N GLY A 115 2.12 -4.96 -1.81
CA GLY A 115 2.88 -5.16 -0.58
C GLY A 115 4.33 -4.66 -0.67
N PRO A 116 5.17 -5.03 0.31
CA PRO A 116 4.86 -5.97 1.38
C PRO A 116 3.85 -5.43 2.42
N ASN A 117 2.96 -6.31 2.91
CA ASN A 117 2.27 -6.12 4.19
C ASN A 117 3.02 -6.89 5.28
N TYR A 118 3.53 -6.19 6.28
CA TYR A 118 4.23 -6.81 7.40
C TYR A 118 3.27 -7.13 8.54
N ILE A 119 3.23 -8.41 8.92
CA ILE A 119 2.46 -8.89 10.06
C ILE A 119 3.37 -9.65 11.03
N GLU A 120 3.05 -9.59 12.31
CA GLU A 120 3.72 -10.37 13.35
C GLU A 120 2.94 -11.66 13.61
N VAL A 121 3.65 -12.79 13.52
CA VAL A 121 3.10 -14.12 13.81
C VAL A 121 3.72 -14.64 15.10
N ALA A 122 2.87 -14.95 16.09
CA ALA A 122 3.30 -15.57 17.32
C ALA A 122 3.56 -17.07 17.16
N GLN A 123 4.41 -17.64 18.01
CA GLN A 123 4.46 -19.09 18.17
C GLN A 123 3.10 -19.61 18.65
N ALA A 124 2.67 -20.78 18.15
CA ALA A 124 1.51 -21.44 18.72
C ALA A 124 1.80 -21.77 20.19
N CYS A 125 0.87 -21.44 21.08
CA CYS A 125 0.98 -21.88 22.47
C CYS A 125 0.86 -23.42 22.47
N PRO A 126 1.79 -24.17 23.09
CA PRO A 126 1.60 -25.61 23.25
C PRO A 126 0.33 -25.85 24.06
N ALA A 127 -0.52 -26.74 23.54
CA ALA A 127 -1.73 -27.20 24.21
C ALA A 127 -1.41 -28.05 25.44
#